data_AF-A0A1F9G080-F1
#
_entry.id   AF-A0A1F9G080-F1
#
_cell.length_a   1.000
_cell.length_b   1.000
_cell.length_c   1.000
_cell.angle_alpha   90.00
_cell.angle_beta   90.00
_cell.angle_gamma   90.00
#
_symmetry.space_group_name_H-M   'P 1'
#
loop_
_entity.id
_entity.type
_entity.pdbx_description
1 polymer ?
#
loop_
_entity_poly.entity_id
_entity_poly.type
_entity_poly.pdbx_seq_one_letter_code
_entity_poly.pdbx_strand_id
1 'polypeptide(L)'
;MRSPLPRPSASAALALCAVAALLVFAPARAGESDPFWEWRRPVRDSTAALNATLEDGFERGLAEVNRSPYAASMACADVVEGMTAPLRGFEFLFFVGGIRGRYIDARPASNTEDAERARTAGLFRYVPPFNVGLKAPLRPIVRGGDVRFALDKVGHFLAEGVAGYRVLVAERARGADERAAVRAALMNGVHQENGIYGRYITGVFSFADLEANARGLRWVRDLCDGPRPGLSFADGRWRTAAPFDLRSYVTPCMDEAWLPNGYFDGLWDEVRRGVRASCGLRRRPDVVARFAAYAQRRCDADLAPLIAELAASGAIPDPRRFTMDEACR
;
A
#
# COMPACT_ATOMS: atom_id res chain seq x y z
N MET A 1 4.57 30.60 49.20
CA MET A 1 4.57 29.14 49.43
C MET A 1 3.46 28.53 48.57
N ARG A 2 3.81 27.81 47.50
CA ARG A 2 2.82 27.09 46.67
C ARG A 2 2.72 25.66 47.20
N SER A 3 1.53 25.26 47.62
CA SER A 3 1.26 23.90 48.10
C SER A 3 1.51 22.89 46.97
N PRO A 4 2.12 21.72 47.27
CA PRO A 4 2.35 20.70 46.26
C PRO A 4 1.02 20.07 45.85
N LEU A 5 0.81 19.93 44.55
CA LEU A 5 -0.36 19.23 44.01
C LEU A 5 -0.36 17.76 44.46
N PRO A 6 -1.52 17.19 44.80
CA PRO A 6 -1.62 15.80 45.23
C PRO A 6 -1.21 14.85 44.11
N ARG A 7 -0.36 13.86 44.45
CA ARG A 7 0.01 12.79 43.51
C ARG A 7 -1.21 11.90 43.24
N PRO A 8 -1.51 11.54 41.98
CA PRO A 8 -2.60 10.63 41.67
C PRO A 8 -2.34 9.26 42.31
N SER A 9 -3.41 8.61 42.77
CA SER A 9 -3.35 7.27 43.32
C SER A 9 -2.92 6.25 42.24
N ALA A 10 -2.29 5.14 42.65
CA ALA A 10 -1.86 4.09 41.72
C ALA A 10 -3.01 3.59 40.82
N SER A 11 -4.24 3.59 41.33
CA SER A 11 -5.45 3.23 40.58
C SER A 11 -5.81 4.25 39.49
N ALA A 12 -5.57 5.55 39.73
CA ALA A 12 -5.79 6.59 38.73
C ALA A 12 -4.71 6.54 37.63
N ALA A 13 -3.47 6.17 37.96
CA ALA A 13 -2.40 5.94 36.99
C ALA A 13 -2.66 4.70 36.11
N LEU A 14 -3.16 3.61 36.69
CA LEU A 14 -3.58 2.40 35.97
C LEU A 14 -4.78 2.67 35.05
N ALA A 15 -5.78 3.44 35.52
CA ALA A 15 -6.91 3.85 34.69
C ALA A 15 -6.47 4.78 33.54
N LEU A 16 -5.54 5.72 33.80
CA LEU A 16 -4.96 6.54 32.73
C LEU A 16 -4.17 5.73 31.72
N CYS A 17 -3.42 4.71 32.15
CA CYS A 17 -2.71 3.80 31.24
C CYS A 17 -3.66 2.92 30.44
N ALA A 18 -4.77 2.45 31.02
CA ALA A 18 -5.79 1.67 30.32
C ALA A 18 -6.57 2.53 29.31
N VAL A 19 -6.91 3.78 29.67
CA VAL A 19 -7.54 4.75 28.77
C VAL A 19 -6.56 5.22 27.70
N ALA A 20 -5.29 5.42 28.02
CA ALA A 20 -4.25 5.73 27.04
C ALA A 20 -3.99 4.53 26.10
N ALA A 21 -4.00 3.29 26.60
CA ALA A 21 -3.93 2.10 25.74
C ALA A 21 -5.16 2.02 24.81
N LEU A 22 -6.36 2.30 25.32
CA LEU A 22 -7.60 2.38 24.52
C LEU A 22 -7.61 3.56 23.53
N LEU A 23 -6.93 4.67 23.82
CA LEU A 23 -6.81 5.83 22.93
C LEU A 23 -5.64 5.72 21.94
N VAL A 24 -4.63 4.89 22.23
CA VAL A 24 -3.60 4.48 21.26
C VAL A 24 -4.17 3.47 20.25
N PHE A 25 -5.28 2.80 20.59
CA PHE A 25 -6.20 2.21 19.61
C PHE A 25 -7.16 3.24 18.99
N ALA A 26 -6.67 4.43 18.63
CA ALA A 26 -7.23 5.05 17.41
C ALA A 26 -7.21 3.92 16.38
N PRO A 27 -8.35 3.53 15.76
CA PRO A 27 -8.38 2.37 14.89
C PRO A 27 -7.25 2.60 13.90
N ALA A 28 -6.17 1.82 14.04
CA ALA A 28 -5.21 1.68 12.98
C ALA A 28 -6.10 1.14 11.87
N ARG A 29 -6.45 2.03 10.95
CA ARG A 29 -7.41 1.78 9.88
C ARG A 29 -6.70 0.88 8.88
N ALA A 30 -6.28 -0.30 9.33
CA ALA A 30 -5.77 -1.40 8.53
C ALA A 30 -6.98 -2.08 7.86
N GLY A 31 -7.73 -1.26 7.12
CA GLY A 31 -8.79 -1.76 6.26
C GLY A 31 -8.12 -2.48 5.09
N GLU A 32 -8.65 -3.64 4.75
CA GLU A 32 -8.29 -4.40 3.56
C GLU A 32 -9.16 -3.96 2.38
N SER A 33 -8.84 -4.42 1.18
CA SER A 33 -9.67 -4.22 0.00
C SER A 33 -10.56 -5.44 -0.27
N ASP A 34 -11.71 -5.23 -0.93
CA ASP A 34 -12.47 -6.33 -1.54
C ASP A 34 -12.30 -6.23 -3.07
N PRO A 35 -11.34 -6.96 -3.66
CA PRO A 35 -11.06 -6.86 -5.08
C PRO A 35 -12.21 -7.38 -5.96
N PHE A 36 -13.15 -8.15 -5.39
CA PHE A 36 -14.29 -8.71 -6.13
C PHE A 36 -15.50 -7.77 -6.13
N TRP A 37 -15.54 -6.78 -5.25
CA TRP A 37 -16.65 -5.81 -5.18
C TRP A 37 -16.78 -5.03 -6.49
N GLU A 38 -15.65 -4.58 -7.06
CA GLU A 38 -15.64 -3.83 -8.32
C GLU A 38 -16.03 -4.68 -9.53
N TRP A 39 -15.93 -6.01 -9.47
CA TRP A 39 -16.32 -6.88 -10.60
C TRP A 39 -17.82 -6.78 -10.90
N ARG A 40 -18.62 -6.37 -9.89
CA ARG A 40 -20.05 -6.10 -10.03
C ARG A 40 -20.32 -4.69 -10.58
N ARG A 41 -19.38 -3.77 -10.39
CA ARG A 41 -19.48 -2.34 -10.68
C ARG A 41 -18.14 -1.83 -11.21
N PRO A 42 -17.86 -2.00 -12.52
CA PRO A 42 -16.55 -1.70 -13.08
C PRO A 42 -16.09 -0.28 -12.74
N VAL A 43 -14.83 -0.14 -12.36
CA VAL A 43 -14.16 1.16 -12.17
C VAL A 43 -13.66 1.71 -13.51
N ARG A 44 -13.91 3.01 -13.75
CA ARG A 44 -13.32 3.73 -14.90
C ARG A 44 -11.84 3.97 -14.68
N ASP A 45 -11.09 4.02 -15.77
CA ASP A 45 -9.67 4.37 -15.73
C ASP A 45 -9.51 5.78 -15.15
N SER A 46 -8.70 5.86 -14.10
CA SER A 46 -8.43 7.06 -13.33
C SER A 46 -6.97 7.50 -13.46
N THR A 47 -6.18 6.94 -14.41
CA THR A 47 -4.76 7.29 -14.59
C THR A 47 -4.51 8.79 -14.68
N ALA A 48 -5.27 9.51 -15.49
CA ALA A 48 -5.06 10.95 -15.65
C ALA A 48 -5.27 11.70 -14.32
N ALA A 49 -6.31 11.36 -13.57
CA ALA A 49 -6.59 11.98 -12.29
C ALA A 49 -5.58 11.58 -11.19
N LEU A 50 -5.10 10.33 -11.21
CA LEU A 50 -4.06 9.84 -10.32
C LEU A 50 -2.72 10.53 -10.59
N ASN A 51 -2.25 10.57 -11.85
CA ASN A 51 -1.02 11.26 -12.24
C ASN A 51 -1.08 12.74 -11.85
N ALA A 52 -2.17 13.44 -12.20
CA ALA A 52 -2.33 14.84 -11.85
C ALA A 52 -2.30 15.08 -10.33
N THR A 53 -2.79 14.14 -9.53
CA THR A 53 -2.77 14.22 -8.05
C THR A 53 -1.39 14.00 -7.48
N LEU A 54 -0.66 13.04 -8.03
CA LEU A 54 0.71 12.76 -7.63
C LEU A 54 1.64 13.90 -8.03
N GLU A 55 1.55 14.39 -9.27
CA GLU A 55 2.38 15.50 -9.76
C GLU A 55 2.16 16.78 -8.96
N ASP A 56 0.91 17.17 -8.72
CA ASP A 56 0.58 18.33 -7.86
C ASP A 56 1.14 18.17 -6.43
N GLY A 57 1.14 16.95 -5.89
CA GLY A 57 1.79 16.64 -4.62
C GLY A 57 3.31 16.79 -4.68
N PHE A 58 3.94 16.24 -5.72
CA PHE A 58 5.38 16.30 -5.94
C PHE A 58 5.86 17.74 -6.14
N GLU A 59 5.13 18.55 -6.91
CA GLU A 59 5.44 19.95 -7.14
C GLU A 59 5.39 20.76 -5.84
N ARG A 60 4.35 20.58 -5.02
CA ARG A 60 4.26 21.21 -3.70
C ARG A 60 5.39 20.76 -2.77
N GLY A 61 5.70 19.46 -2.75
CA GLY A 61 6.77 18.92 -1.92
C GLY A 61 8.14 19.43 -2.34
N LEU A 62 8.43 19.47 -3.64
CA LEU A 62 9.68 20.05 -4.16
C LEU A 62 9.76 21.55 -3.92
N ALA A 63 8.65 22.28 -4.00
CA ALA A 63 8.62 23.69 -3.64
C ALA A 63 9.04 23.88 -2.17
N GLU A 64 8.59 23.03 -1.26
CA GLU A 64 9.04 23.05 0.14
C GLU A 64 10.53 22.71 0.29
N VAL A 65 10.99 21.63 -0.35
CA VAL A 65 12.41 21.24 -0.31
C VAL A 65 13.30 22.40 -0.81
N ASN A 66 12.89 23.07 -1.88
CA ASN A 66 13.64 24.18 -2.47
C ASN A 66 13.62 25.47 -1.65
N ARG A 67 12.71 25.60 -0.66
CA ARG A 67 12.74 26.71 0.31
C ARG A 67 13.76 26.48 1.42
N SER A 68 14.22 25.24 1.60
CA SER A 68 15.22 24.92 2.62
C SER A 68 16.56 25.59 2.31
N PRO A 69 17.22 26.26 3.29
CA PRO A 69 18.57 26.77 3.11
C PRO A 69 19.60 25.64 2.89
N TYR A 70 19.23 24.39 3.18
CA TYR A 70 20.07 23.21 3.01
C TYR A 70 19.79 22.44 1.72
N ALA A 71 18.93 22.95 0.82
CA ALA A 71 18.50 22.23 -0.38
C ALA A 71 19.68 21.67 -1.19
N ALA A 72 20.73 22.46 -1.40
CA ALA A 72 21.90 22.07 -2.18
C ALA A 72 22.70 20.89 -1.60
N SER A 73 22.59 20.62 -0.29
CA SER A 73 23.33 19.56 0.40
C SER A 73 22.46 18.35 0.77
N MET A 74 21.16 18.37 0.45
CA MET A 74 20.28 17.24 0.76
C MET A 74 20.64 16.02 -0.06
N ALA A 75 20.63 14.83 0.57
CA ALA A 75 20.73 13.59 -0.18
C ALA A 75 19.45 13.37 -1.00
N CYS A 76 19.57 12.70 -2.15
CA CYS A 76 18.41 12.48 -3.02
C CYS A 76 17.24 11.80 -2.29
N ALA A 77 17.52 10.84 -1.40
CA ALA A 77 16.48 10.19 -0.59
C ALA A 77 15.68 11.19 0.27
N ASP A 78 16.33 12.20 0.83
CA ASP A 78 15.67 13.24 1.65
C ASP A 78 14.85 14.19 0.78
N VAL A 79 15.32 14.47 -0.44
CA VAL A 79 14.57 15.25 -1.43
C VAL A 79 13.33 14.50 -1.87
N VAL A 80 13.42 13.20 -2.16
CA VAL A 80 12.26 12.38 -2.52
C VAL A 80 11.29 12.24 -1.34
N GLU A 81 11.80 12.09 -0.11
CA GLU A 81 10.95 12.12 1.10
C GLU A 81 10.19 13.46 1.22
N GLY A 82 10.87 14.60 1.07
CA GLY A 82 10.24 15.91 1.11
C GLY A 82 9.27 16.14 -0.05
N MET A 83 9.63 15.69 -1.27
CA MET A 83 8.78 15.72 -2.46
C MET A 83 7.47 14.95 -2.25
N THR A 84 7.52 13.82 -1.56
CA THR A 84 6.35 12.96 -1.33
C THR A 84 5.59 13.30 -0.05
N ALA A 85 6.13 14.13 0.84
CA ALA A 85 5.52 14.46 2.13
C ALA A 85 4.05 14.94 2.04
N PRO A 86 3.64 15.79 1.06
CA PRO A 86 2.23 16.18 0.91
C PRO A 86 1.27 15.02 0.60
N LEU A 87 1.81 13.88 0.15
CA LEU A 87 1.08 12.68 -0.25
C LEU A 87 1.17 11.56 0.79
N ARG A 88 1.97 11.73 1.85
CA ARG A 88 2.21 10.71 2.89
C ARG A 88 1.41 10.95 4.18
N GLY A 89 0.68 12.06 4.25
CA GLY A 89 -0.19 12.38 5.39
C GLY A 89 -1.46 11.52 5.44
N PHE A 90 -2.03 11.38 6.65
CA PHE A 90 -3.36 10.81 6.90
C PHE A 90 -4.43 11.41 5.97
N GLU A 91 -4.26 12.66 5.54
CA GLU A 91 -5.10 13.28 4.53
C GLU A 91 -5.03 12.57 3.18
N PHE A 92 -3.89 12.17 2.61
CA PHE A 92 -3.88 11.48 1.30
C PHE A 92 -4.63 10.14 1.31
N LEU A 93 -4.53 9.38 2.40
CA LEU A 93 -5.23 8.10 2.60
C LEU A 93 -6.76 8.23 2.72
N PHE A 94 -7.30 9.44 2.98
CA PHE A 94 -8.75 9.71 3.12
C PHE A 94 -9.30 10.76 2.12
N PHE A 95 -8.48 11.73 1.67
CA PHE A 95 -8.83 12.92 0.89
C PHE A 95 -8.61 12.81 -0.61
N VAL A 96 -8.20 11.65 -1.12
CA VAL A 96 -8.67 11.31 -2.47
C VAL A 96 -10.20 11.34 -2.51
N GLY A 97 -10.91 11.23 -1.37
CA GLY A 97 -12.35 11.47 -1.27
C GLY A 97 -12.82 12.94 -1.21
N GLY A 98 -11.96 13.94 -0.96
CA GLY A 98 -12.42 15.27 -0.53
C GLY A 98 -12.56 16.33 -1.62
N ILE A 99 -11.59 16.43 -2.55
CA ILE A 99 -11.59 17.50 -3.58
C ILE A 99 -11.33 16.96 -5.00
N ARG A 100 -10.54 15.89 -5.15
CA ARG A 100 -10.27 15.21 -6.44
C ARG A 100 -11.02 13.88 -6.63
N GLY A 101 -11.75 13.42 -5.61
CA GLY A 101 -12.54 12.18 -5.63
C GLY A 101 -13.70 12.16 -6.62
N ARG A 102 -14.03 13.31 -7.21
CA ARG A 102 -14.97 13.39 -8.34
C ARG A 102 -14.38 12.83 -9.64
N TYR A 103 -13.05 12.80 -9.78
CA TYR A 103 -12.36 12.36 -10.99
C TYR A 103 -11.65 11.01 -10.85
N ILE A 104 -11.46 10.53 -9.62
CA ILE A 104 -10.94 9.20 -9.33
C ILE A 104 -12.14 8.29 -9.07
N ASP A 105 -12.44 7.40 -10.03
CA ASP A 105 -13.54 6.45 -9.90
C ASP A 105 -13.10 5.26 -9.06
N ALA A 106 -13.60 5.22 -7.82
CA ALA A 106 -13.18 4.23 -6.82
C ALA A 106 -14.36 3.39 -6.31
N ARG A 107 -14.09 2.12 -5.95
CA ARG A 107 -15.11 1.17 -5.46
C ARG A 107 -14.60 0.34 -4.27
N PRO A 108 -15.37 0.26 -3.17
CA PRO A 108 -16.57 1.06 -2.90
C PRO A 108 -16.23 2.54 -2.78
N ALA A 109 -17.19 3.42 -3.09
CA ALA A 109 -17.00 4.84 -2.82
C ALA A 109 -16.93 5.07 -1.31
N SER A 110 -15.86 5.68 -0.82
CA SER A 110 -15.63 5.92 0.62
C SER A 110 -16.80 6.65 1.27
N ASN A 111 -17.14 6.27 2.51
CA ASN A 111 -18.19 6.89 3.31
C ASN A 111 -19.59 6.90 2.65
N THR A 112 -19.87 5.93 1.79
CA THR A 112 -21.18 5.76 1.16
C THR A 112 -21.89 4.49 1.62
N GLU A 113 -23.19 4.40 1.36
CA GLU A 113 -23.95 3.15 1.49
C GLU A 113 -23.32 2.00 0.68
N ASP A 114 -22.58 2.31 -0.39
CA ASP A 114 -21.82 1.31 -1.14
C ASP A 114 -20.68 0.69 -0.33
N ALA A 115 -19.99 1.47 0.51
CA ALA A 115 -18.95 0.97 1.40
C ALA A 115 -19.53 0.08 2.50
N GLU A 116 -20.68 0.45 3.08
CA GLU A 116 -21.36 -0.41 4.07
C GLU A 116 -21.90 -1.70 3.44
N ARG A 117 -22.44 -1.63 2.22
CA ARG A 117 -22.83 -2.84 1.47
C ARG A 117 -21.63 -3.71 1.14
N ALA A 118 -20.51 -3.13 0.71
CA ALA A 118 -19.29 -3.89 0.46
C ALA A 118 -18.82 -4.63 1.71
N ARG A 119 -18.85 -3.97 2.87
CA ARG A 119 -18.48 -4.56 4.16
C ARG A 119 -19.41 -5.70 4.61
N THR A 120 -20.72 -5.57 4.37
CA THR A 120 -21.73 -6.52 4.85
C THR A 120 -22.07 -7.64 3.86
N ALA A 121 -21.84 -7.44 2.57
CA ALA A 121 -22.17 -8.39 1.51
C ALA A 121 -20.94 -8.92 0.74
N GLY A 122 -19.78 -8.27 0.88
CA GLY A 122 -18.54 -8.61 0.21
C GLY A 122 -17.68 -9.67 0.91
N LEU A 123 -16.38 -9.64 0.62
CA LEU A 123 -15.39 -10.64 0.98
C LEU A 123 -15.36 -10.95 2.49
N PHE A 124 -15.38 -9.91 3.33
CA PHE A 124 -15.19 -10.05 4.77
C PHE A 124 -16.49 -10.18 5.59
N ARG A 125 -17.61 -10.49 4.93
CA ARG A 125 -18.92 -10.56 5.61
C ARG A 125 -18.99 -11.62 6.71
N TYR A 126 -18.28 -12.74 6.55
CA TYR A 126 -18.28 -13.85 7.51
C TYR A 126 -17.20 -13.73 8.60
N VAL A 127 -16.26 -12.80 8.44
CA VAL A 127 -15.22 -12.57 9.43
C VAL A 127 -15.86 -12.19 10.78
N PRO A 128 -15.38 -12.72 11.92
CA PRO A 128 -15.92 -12.39 13.23
C PRO A 128 -15.83 -10.90 13.57
N PRO A 129 -16.77 -10.36 14.37
CA PRO A 129 -16.81 -8.94 14.71
C PRO A 129 -15.62 -8.46 15.57
N PHE A 130 -14.93 -9.38 16.26
CA PHE A 130 -13.73 -9.05 17.05
C PHE A 130 -12.47 -8.86 16.21
N ASN A 131 -12.47 -9.23 14.92
CA ASN A 131 -11.38 -8.88 14.01
C ASN A 131 -11.60 -7.44 13.53
N VAL A 132 -11.19 -6.49 14.38
CA VAL A 132 -11.42 -5.06 14.17
C VAL A 132 -10.71 -4.50 12.94
N GLY A 133 -9.59 -5.12 12.51
CA GLY A 133 -8.86 -4.75 11.29
C GLY A 133 -9.72 -4.98 10.04
N LEU A 134 -10.22 -6.21 9.86
CA LEU A 134 -11.07 -6.56 8.71
C LEU A 134 -12.48 -5.99 8.77
N LYS A 135 -12.91 -5.49 9.93
CA LYS A 135 -14.17 -4.76 10.08
C LYS A 135 -14.02 -3.24 9.91
N ALA A 136 -12.80 -2.74 9.77
CA ALA A 136 -12.54 -1.36 9.39
C ALA A 136 -13.08 -1.05 7.97
N PRO A 137 -13.24 0.24 7.61
CA PRO A 137 -13.65 0.61 6.27
C PRO A 137 -12.72 0.05 5.20
N LEU A 138 -13.31 -0.53 4.14
CA LEU A 138 -12.54 -1.12 3.04
C LEU A 138 -11.74 -0.07 2.28
N ARG A 139 -10.59 -0.48 1.75
CA ARG A 139 -9.81 0.34 0.82
C ARG A 139 -10.48 0.35 -0.56
N PRO A 140 -10.76 1.54 -1.11
CA PRO A 140 -11.35 1.64 -2.44
C PRO A 140 -10.38 1.10 -3.50
N ILE A 141 -10.89 0.26 -4.39
CA ILE A 141 -10.24 -0.14 -5.63
C ILE A 141 -10.35 0.99 -6.64
N VAL A 142 -9.26 1.32 -7.30
CA VAL A 142 -9.19 2.23 -8.45
C VAL A 142 -8.63 1.49 -9.66
N ARG A 143 -8.67 2.15 -10.82
CA ARG A 143 -8.04 1.65 -12.05
C ARG A 143 -7.00 2.65 -12.55
N GLY A 144 -5.78 2.18 -12.76
CA GLY A 144 -4.71 2.91 -13.43
C GLY A 144 -4.29 2.17 -14.69
N GLY A 145 -4.72 2.68 -15.85
CA GLY A 145 -4.52 2.04 -17.14
C GLY A 145 -5.42 0.82 -17.27
N ASP A 146 -4.83 -0.36 -17.39
CA ASP A 146 -5.53 -1.65 -17.41
C ASP A 146 -5.49 -2.38 -16.04
N VAL A 147 -4.70 -1.89 -15.09
CA VAL A 147 -4.52 -2.49 -13.77
C VAL A 147 -5.54 -1.93 -12.77
N ARG A 148 -6.08 -2.79 -11.93
CA ARG A 148 -6.88 -2.40 -10.77
C ARG A 148 -6.15 -2.73 -9.49
N PHE A 149 -6.21 -1.83 -8.53
CA PHE A 149 -5.52 -1.98 -7.26
C PHE A 149 -6.20 -1.11 -6.20
N ALA A 150 -6.00 -1.48 -4.94
CA ALA A 150 -6.52 -0.71 -3.82
C ALA A 150 -5.72 0.60 -3.65
N LEU A 151 -6.39 1.71 -3.37
CA LEU A 151 -5.78 3.04 -3.42
C LEU A 151 -4.63 3.22 -2.41
N ASP A 152 -4.65 2.46 -1.31
CA ASP A 152 -3.55 2.36 -0.34
C ASP A 152 -2.23 1.90 -0.97
N LYS A 153 -2.25 1.15 -2.08
CA LYS A 153 -1.02 0.74 -2.80
C LYS A 153 -0.22 1.95 -3.30
N VAL A 154 -0.88 3.09 -3.55
CA VAL A 154 -0.18 4.34 -3.87
C VAL A 154 0.58 4.87 -2.65
N GLY A 155 0.00 4.76 -1.46
CA GLY A 155 0.66 5.11 -0.21
C GLY A 155 1.89 4.24 0.05
N HIS A 156 1.75 2.92 -0.11
CA HIS A 156 2.86 1.95 -0.04
C HIS A 156 3.97 2.28 -1.04
N PHE A 157 3.61 2.48 -2.31
CA PHE A 157 4.55 2.87 -3.37
C PHE A 157 5.39 4.11 -2.99
N LEU A 158 4.77 5.15 -2.45
CA LEU A 158 5.47 6.38 -2.09
C LEU A 158 6.29 6.24 -0.80
N ALA A 159 5.67 5.74 0.27
CA ALA A 159 6.28 5.72 1.60
C ALA A 159 7.32 4.61 1.74
N GLU A 160 6.95 3.38 1.37
CA GLU A 160 7.83 2.22 1.49
C GLU A 160 8.86 2.16 0.36
N GLY A 161 8.58 2.78 -0.79
CA GLY A 161 9.59 2.98 -1.82
C GLY A 161 10.78 3.80 -1.33
N VAL A 162 10.53 4.91 -0.63
CA VAL A 162 11.57 5.74 -0.02
C VAL A 162 12.27 5.01 1.13
N ALA A 163 11.52 4.32 1.99
CA ALA A 163 12.09 3.53 3.08
C ALA A 163 13.02 2.41 2.56
N GLY A 164 12.56 1.66 1.56
CA GLY A 164 13.35 0.63 0.88
C GLY A 164 14.60 1.21 0.24
N TYR A 165 14.52 2.39 -0.39
CA TYR A 165 15.70 3.02 -0.99
C TYR A 165 16.73 3.41 0.07
N ARG A 166 16.30 3.90 1.25
CA ARG A 166 17.21 4.17 2.37
C ARG A 166 17.91 2.92 2.88
N VAL A 167 17.19 1.80 2.98
CA VAL A 167 17.81 0.50 3.32
C VAL A 167 18.85 0.12 2.27
N LEU A 168 18.51 0.21 0.99
CA LEU A 168 19.42 -0.09 -0.11
C LEU A 168 20.70 0.77 -0.06
N VAL A 169 20.59 2.08 0.17
CA VAL A 169 21.75 2.98 0.30
C VAL A 169 22.59 2.62 1.53
N ALA A 170 21.95 2.31 2.66
CA ALA A 170 22.65 1.92 3.88
C ALA A 170 23.43 0.60 3.71
N GLU A 171 22.85 -0.39 3.03
CA GLU A 171 23.50 -1.67 2.74
C GLU A 171 24.67 -1.50 1.76
N ARG A 172 24.51 -0.69 0.69
CA ARG A 172 25.61 -0.33 -0.20
C ARG A 172 26.77 0.33 0.57
N ALA A 173 26.46 1.23 1.51
CA ALA A 173 27.47 1.87 2.36
C ALA A 173 28.20 0.89 3.30
N ARG A 174 27.57 -0.24 3.64
CA ARG A 174 28.17 -1.35 4.40
C ARG A 174 28.97 -2.33 3.53
N GLY A 175 29.04 -2.09 2.22
CA GLY A 175 29.77 -2.93 1.27
C GLY A 175 28.97 -4.11 0.72
N ALA A 176 27.65 -4.14 0.92
CA ALA A 176 26.80 -5.13 0.26
C ALA A 176 26.82 -4.92 -1.26
N ASP A 177 26.82 -6.02 -2.02
CA ASP A 177 26.61 -5.94 -3.46
C ASP A 177 25.17 -5.53 -3.80
N GLU A 178 24.94 -5.19 -5.07
CA GLU A 178 23.64 -4.69 -5.53
C GLU A 178 22.49 -5.68 -5.25
N ARG A 179 22.74 -6.98 -5.44
CA ARG A 179 21.72 -8.01 -5.25
C ARG A 179 21.36 -8.14 -3.77
N ALA A 180 22.37 -8.14 -2.89
CA ALA A 180 22.18 -8.21 -1.45
C ALA A 180 21.47 -6.95 -0.92
N ALA A 181 21.84 -5.75 -1.39
CA ALA A 181 21.21 -4.50 -0.99
C ALA A 181 19.74 -4.40 -1.42
N VAL A 182 19.43 -4.77 -2.67
CA VAL A 182 18.03 -4.84 -3.16
C VAL A 182 17.25 -5.88 -2.36
N ARG A 183 17.83 -7.06 -2.12
CA ARG A 183 17.18 -8.11 -1.32
C ARG A 183 16.86 -7.61 0.09
N ALA A 184 17.77 -6.90 0.74
CA ALA A 184 17.55 -6.32 2.07
C ALA A 184 16.41 -5.28 2.06
N ALA A 185 16.37 -4.41 1.04
CA ALA A 185 15.29 -3.44 0.88
C ALA A 185 13.91 -4.12 0.71
N LEU A 186 13.83 -5.19 -0.09
CA LEU A 186 12.59 -5.96 -0.26
C LEU A 186 12.19 -6.70 1.02
N MET A 187 13.16 -7.25 1.76
CA MET A 187 12.91 -7.90 3.05
C MET A 187 12.35 -6.94 4.10
N ASN A 188 12.72 -5.66 4.06
CA ASN A 188 12.12 -4.66 4.94
C ASN A 188 10.59 -4.62 4.77
N GLY A 189 10.08 -4.62 3.53
CA GLY A 189 8.64 -4.71 3.26
C GLY A 189 8.02 -6.01 3.77
N VAL A 190 8.69 -7.15 3.56
CA VAL A 190 8.25 -8.45 4.10
C VAL A 190 8.11 -8.41 5.62
N HIS A 191 9.06 -7.80 6.33
CA HIS A 191 9.03 -7.70 7.79
C HIS A 191 7.91 -6.80 8.30
N GLN A 192 7.57 -5.74 7.58
CA GLN A 192 6.43 -4.88 7.93
C GLN A 192 5.10 -5.62 7.75
N GLU A 193 4.91 -6.30 6.62
CA GLU A 193 3.70 -7.10 6.33
C GLU A 193 3.56 -8.30 7.29
N ASN A 194 4.66 -8.97 7.63
CA ASN A 194 4.67 -10.07 8.59
C ASN A 194 4.68 -9.59 10.06
N GLY A 195 4.67 -8.28 10.27
CA GLY A 195 4.77 -7.64 11.58
C GLY A 195 3.40 -7.36 12.21
N ILE A 196 3.35 -6.32 13.05
CA ILE A 196 2.18 -5.99 13.87
C ILE A 196 0.95 -5.68 13.00
N TYR A 197 1.13 -4.99 11.88
CA TYR A 197 0.00 -4.48 11.08
C TYR A 197 -0.69 -5.54 10.23
N GLY A 198 0.04 -6.35 9.47
CA GLY A 198 -0.57 -7.43 8.68
C GLY A 198 -0.93 -8.63 9.54
N ARG A 199 0.08 -9.34 10.07
CA ARG A 199 -0.13 -10.58 10.81
C ARG A 199 -0.96 -10.42 12.09
N TYR A 200 -0.66 -9.43 12.94
CA TYR A 200 -1.28 -9.36 14.28
C TYR A 200 -2.57 -8.53 14.35
N ILE A 201 -2.73 -7.52 13.49
CA ILE A 201 -3.93 -6.65 13.51
C ILE A 201 -5.02 -7.16 12.55
N THR A 202 -4.69 -7.50 11.30
CA THR A 202 -5.70 -7.97 10.32
C THR A 202 -5.72 -9.49 10.17
N GLY A 203 -4.58 -10.14 10.39
CA GLY A 203 -4.38 -11.56 10.06
C GLY A 203 -4.10 -11.77 8.57
N VAL A 204 -3.74 -10.71 7.84
CA VAL A 204 -3.56 -10.70 6.39
C VAL A 204 -2.11 -10.36 6.05
N PHE A 205 -1.59 -11.00 5.02
CA PHE A 205 -0.29 -10.70 4.43
C PHE A 205 -0.53 -10.23 2.98
N SER A 206 -0.36 -8.95 2.68
CA SER A 206 -0.64 -8.44 1.34
C SER A 206 0.58 -8.52 0.44
N PHE A 207 0.51 -9.40 -0.55
CA PHE A 207 1.55 -9.48 -1.58
C PHE A 207 1.47 -8.30 -2.56
N ALA A 208 0.27 -7.70 -2.71
CA ALA A 208 0.09 -6.51 -3.52
C ALA A 208 0.77 -5.28 -2.89
N ASP A 209 0.81 -5.19 -1.54
CA ASP A 209 1.63 -4.19 -0.85
C ASP A 209 3.12 -4.39 -1.10
N LEU A 210 3.60 -5.64 -1.10
CA LEU A 210 5.00 -5.91 -1.44
C LEU A 210 5.35 -5.50 -2.89
N GLU A 211 4.47 -5.78 -3.85
CA GLU A 211 4.66 -5.31 -5.24
C GLU A 211 4.67 -3.78 -5.29
N ALA A 212 3.76 -3.11 -4.57
CA ALA A 212 3.74 -1.65 -4.48
C ALA A 212 5.04 -1.09 -3.90
N ASN A 213 5.54 -1.67 -2.81
CA ASN A 213 6.80 -1.31 -2.18
C ASN A 213 7.98 -1.48 -3.15
N ALA A 214 8.06 -2.62 -3.86
CA ALA A 214 9.12 -2.91 -4.82
C ALA A 214 9.10 -1.94 -6.02
N ARG A 215 7.91 -1.62 -6.53
CA ARG A 215 7.75 -0.63 -7.61
C ARG A 215 8.06 0.79 -7.15
N GLY A 216 7.75 1.11 -5.89
CA GLY A 216 8.16 2.33 -5.22
C GLY A 216 9.67 2.46 -5.14
N LEU A 217 10.36 1.41 -4.68
CA LEU A 217 11.81 1.35 -4.64
C LEU A 217 12.41 1.60 -6.03
N ARG A 218 11.88 0.93 -7.06
CA ARG A 218 12.31 1.15 -8.45
C ARG A 218 12.13 2.60 -8.90
N TRP A 219 10.99 3.22 -8.59
CA TRP A 219 10.76 4.62 -8.91
C TRP A 219 11.75 5.57 -8.22
N VAL A 220 12.04 5.37 -6.93
CA VAL A 220 13.03 6.19 -6.22
C VAL A 220 14.42 6.00 -6.83
N ARG A 221 14.77 4.79 -7.27
CA ARG A 221 16.01 4.55 -8.02
C ARG A 221 16.02 5.26 -9.36
N ASP A 222 14.92 5.24 -10.11
CA ASP A 222 14.82 5.99 -11.38
C ASP A 222 14.98 7.50 -11.16
N LEU A 223 14.64 8.02 -9.97
CA LEU A 223 14.86 9.41 -9.58
C LEU A 223 16.30 9.70 -9.13
N CYS A 224 16.94 8.78 -8.39
CA CYS A 224 18.19 9.07 -7.67
C CYS A 224 19.44 8.40 -8.24
N ASP A 225 19.32 7.23 -8.85
CA ASP A 225 20.43 6.44 -9.34
C ASP A 225 20.71 6.73 -10.84
N GLY A 226 21.88 6.30 -11.30
CA GLY A 226 22.24 6.26 -12.72
C GLY A 226 22.83 7.56 -13.28
N PRO A 227 23.29 7.54 -14.54
CA PRO A 227 23.99 8.68 -15.15
C PRO A 227 23.06 9.84 -15.52
N ARG A 228 21.74 9.61 -15.57
CA ARG A 228 20.71 10.61 -15.87
C ARG A 228 19.56 10.44 -14.87
N PRO A 229 19.76 10.83 -13.60
CA PRO A 229 18.75 10.68 -12.57
C PRO A 229 17.51 11.51 -12.91
N GLY A 230 16.33 10.98 -12.58
CA GLY A 230 15.06 11.69 -12.75
C GLY A 230 14.92 12.92 -11.87
N LEU A 231 15.78 13.07 -10.86
CA LEU A 231 15.84 14.23 -9.97
C LEU A 231 17.25 14.83 -9.98
N SER A 232 17.36 16.14 -10.15
CA SER A 232 18.66 16.82 -10.17
C SER A 232 18.58 18.23 -9.57
N PHE A 233 19.70 18.69 -9.03
CA PHE A 233 19.84 20.05 -8.52
C PHE A 233 20.47 20.95 -9.59
N ALA A 234 19.69 21.91 -10.11
CA ALA A 234 20.11 22.82 -11.18
C ALA A 234 19.52 24.23 -10.99
N ASP A 235 20.35 25.25 -11.22
CA ASP A 235 20.06 26.67 -10.98
C ASP A 235 19.51 26.93 -9.56
N GLY A 236 20.18 26.36 -8.55
CA GLY A 236 19.84 26.59 -7.14
C GLY A 236 18.58 25.88 -6.64
N ARG A 237 18.02 24.92 -7.40
CA ARG A 237 16.82 24.16 -7.01
C ARG A 237 16.80 22.74 -7.56
N TRP A 238 16.17 21.84 -6.82
CA TRP A 238 15.80 20.50 -7.26
C TRP A 238 14.66 20.54 -8.27
N ARG A 239 14.77 19.73 -9.32
CA ARG A 239 13.76 19.56 -10.38
C ARG A 239 13.65 18.11 -10.81
N THR A 240 12.46 17.71 -11.23
CA THR A 240 12.25 16.46 -11.97
C THR A 240 12.66 16.64 -13.44
N ALA A 241 13.21 15.59 -14.04
CA ALA A 241 13.63 15.58 -15.44
C ALA A 241 12.48 15.29 -16.42
N ALA A 242 11.41 14.66 -15.94
CA ALA A 242 10.25 14.28 -16.72
C ALA A 242 8.97 14.27 -15.87
N PRO A 243 7.80 14.42 -16.50
CA PRO A 243 6.50 14.16 -15.87
C PRO A 243 6.40 12.74 -15.32
N PHE A 244 5.64 12.57 -14.25
CA PHE A 244 5.39 11.26 -13.65
C PHE A 244 4.25 10.54 -14.38
N ASP A 245 4.47 9.27 -14.71
CA ASP A 245 3.41 8.39 -15.21
C ASP A 245 3.32 7.11 -14.39
N LEU A 246 2.23 7.00 -13.62
CA LEU A 246 1.91 5.85 -12.78
C LEU A 246 1.94 4.53 -13.55
N ARG A 247 1.57 4.53 -14.84
CA ARG A 247 1.54 3.33 -15.70
C ARG A 247 2.90 2.66 -15.84
N SER A 248 3.98 3.40 -15.63
CA SER A 248 5.34 2.87 -15.66
C SER A 248 5.67 1.99 -14.45
N TYR A 249 4.86 2.06 -13.40
CA TYR A 249 5.12 1.41 -12.12
C TYR A 249 4.00 0.47 -11.67
N VAL A 250 2.76 0.66 -12.12
CA VAL A 250 1.66 -0.26 -11.77
C VAL A 250 1.74 -1.57 -12.57
N THR A 251 1.51 -2.68 -11.86
CA THR A 251 1.56 -4.01 -12.46
C THR A 251 0.37 -4.86 -12.01
N PRO A 252 0.05 -5.94 -12.73
CA PRO A 252 -0.99 -6.88 -12.31
C PRO A 252 -0.83 -7.40 -10.89
N CYS A 253 0.40 -7.49 -10.36
CA CYS A 253 0.62 -7.99 -9.01
C CYS A 253 0.19 -7.03 -7.90
N MET A 254 -0.22 -5.79 -8.24
CA MET A 254 -0.92 -4.89 -7.31
C MET A 254 -2.44 -5.17 -7.24
N ASP A 255 -2.97 -5.99 -8.15
CA ASP A 255 -4.38 -6.41 -8.13
C ASP A 255 -4.54 -7.61 -7.20
N GLU A 256 -5.16 -7.41 -6.03
CA GLU A 256 -5.38 -8.47 -5.03
C GLU A 256 -6.33 -9.58 -5.52
N ALA A 257 -7.03 -9.38 -6.64
CA ALA A 257 -7.76 -10.47 -7.30
C ALA A 257 -6.84 -11.39 -8.11
N TRP A 258 -5.72 -10.85 -8.61
CA TRP A 258 -4.70 -11.56 -9.39
C TRP A 258 -3.62 -12.18 -8.49
N LEU A 259 -3.08 -11.37 -7.57
CA LEU A 259 -2.13 -11.80 -6.55
C LEU A 259 -2.81 -11.72 -5.16
N PRO A 260 -3.52 -12.79 -4.75
CA PRO A 260 -4.34 -12.75 -3.55
C PRO A 260 -3.51 -12.66 -2.29
N ASN A 261 -4.08 -12.02 -1.26
CA ASN A 261 -3.47 -11.93 0.06
C ASN A 261 -3.31 -13.31 0.70
N GLY A 262 -2.31 -13.43 1.58
CA GLY A 262 -2.15 -14.55 2.49
C GLY A 262 -2.98 -14.35 3.75
N TYR A 263 -3.48 -15.42 4.35
CA TYR A 263 -4.29 -15.37 5.57
C TYR A 263 -3.72 -16.30 6.64
N PHE A 264 -3.62 -15.80 7.87
CA PHE A 264 -3.14 -16.55 9.04
C PHE A 264 -4.29 -17.14 9.87
N ASP A 265 -3.99 -18.08 10.77
CA ASP A 265 -4.84 -18.54 11.88
C ASP A 265 -6.27 -19.00 11.52
N GLY A 266 -6.43 -19.66 10.36
CA GLY A 266 -7.74 -20.17 9.91
C GLY A 266 -8.69 -19.09 9.38
N LEU A 267 -8.27 -17.82 9.34
CA LEU A 267 -9.03 -16.71 8.76
C LEU A 267 -9.44 -17.00 7.31
N TRP A 268 -8.62 -17.76 6.58
CA TRP A 268 -8.94 -18.16 5.22
C TRP A 268 -10.28 -18.89 5.11
N ASP A 269 -10.69 -19.70 6.11
CA ASP A 269 -11.97 -20.40 6.01
C ASP A 269 -13.15 -19.43 5.97
N GLU A 270 -13.05 -18.32 6.72
CA GLU A 270 -14.03 -17.25 6.71
C GLU A 270 -14.03 -16.47 5.39
N VAL A 271 -12.84 -16.07 4.95
CA VAL A 271 -12.67 -15.28 3.73
C VAL A 271 -13.07 -16.11 2.50
N ARG A 272 -12.69 -17.39 2.45
CA ARG A 272 -13.04 -18.33 1.38
C ARG A 272 -14.55 -18.43 1.19
N ARG A 273 -15.36 -18.37 2.26
CA ARG A 273 -16.82 -18.31 2.14
C ARG A 273 -17.29 -17.05 1.40
N GLY A 274 -16.65 -15.91 1.65
CA GLY A 274 -16.87 -14.67 0.91
C GLY A 274 -16.45 -14.78 -0.55
N VAL A 275 -15.24 -15.28 -0.82
CA VAL A 275 -14.72 -15.51 -2.18
C VAL A 275 -15.68 -16.40 -2.99
N ARG A 276 -16.20 -17.47 -2.39
CA ARG A 276 -17.14 -18.39 -3.03
C ARG A 276 -18.41 -17.71 -3.56
N ALA A 277 -18.87 -16.65 -2.88
CA ALA A 277 -20.01 -15.86 -3.32
C ALA A 277 -19.76 -15.04 -4.60
N SER A 278 -18.50 -14.92 -5.00
CA SER A 278 -18.05 -14.20 -6.19
C SER A 278 -17.56 -15.13 -7.31
N CYS A 279 -17.56 -16.47 -7.12
CA CYS A 279 -17.11 -17.44 -8.13
C CYS A 279 -17.80 -17.30 -9.49
N GLY A 280 -19.10 -16.95 -9.51
CA GLY A 280 -19.84 -16.73 -10.76
C GLY A 280 -19.27 -15.58 -11.59
N LEU A 281 -18.68 -14.57 -10.95
CA LEU A 281 -18.11 -13.39 -11.61
C LEU A 281 -16.80 -13.70 -12.34
N ARG A 282 -16.06 -14.74 -11.92
CA ARG A 282 -14.79 -15.18 -12.53
C ARG A 282 -14.90 -15.52 -14.02
N ARG A 283 -16.09 -15.96 -14.44
CA ARG A 283 -16.40 -16.37 -15.82
C ARG A 283 -16.91 -15.24 -16.70
N ARG A 284 -17.09 -14.03 -16.17
CA ARG A 284 -17.52 -12.91 -16.99
C ARG A 284 -16.47 -12.57 -18.06
N PRO A 285 -16.86 -12.24 -19.30
CA PRO A 285 -15.91 -11.98 -20.38
C PRO A 285 -14.88 -10.89 -20.07
N ASP A 286 -15.30 -9.82 -19.38
CA ASP A 286 -14.43 -8.71 -18.98
C ASP A 286 -13.35 -9.14 -17.97
N VAL A 287 -13.71 -9.99 -17.00
CA VAL A 287 -12.77 -10.54 -16.02
C VAL A 287 -11.81 -11.52 -16.67
N VAL A 288 -12.29 -12.41 -17.53
CA VAL A 288 -11.47 -13.37 -18.27
C VAL A 288 -10.45 -12.65 -19.16
N ALA A 289 -10.90 -11.66 -19.93
CA ALA A 289 -10.03 -10.87 -20.80
C ALA A 289 -8.94 -10.13 -20.02
N ARG A 290 -9.30 -9.54 -18.87
CA ARG A 290 -8.31 -8.90 -17.98
C ARG A 290 -7.26 -9.88 -17.49
N PHE A 291 -7.66 -11.04 -16.98
CA PHE A 291 -6.72 -12.03 -16.45
C PHE A 291 -5.82 -12.59 -17.55
N ALA A 292 -6.35 -12.76 -18.77
CA ALA A 292 -5.54 -13.13 -19.93
C ALA A 292 -4.49 -12.04 -20.27
N ALA A 293 -4.86 -10.76 -20.20
CA ALA A 293 -3.91 -9.65 -20.39
C ALA A 293 -2.86 -9.60 -19.27
N TYR A 294 -3.27 -9.78 -18.02
CA TYR A 294 -2.36 -9.82 -16.87
C TYR A 294 -1.33 -10.94 -16.97
N ALA A 295 -1.73 -12.13 -17.45
CA ALA A 295 -0.81 -13.26 -17.63
C ALA A 295 0.35 -12.97 -18.60
N GLN A 296 0.21 -11.99 -19.48
CA GLN A 296 1.28 -11.57 -20.41
C GLN A 296 2.24 -10.54 -19.82
N ARG A 297 1.96 -10.05 -18.62
CA ARG A 297 2.72 -8.99 -17.96
C ARG A 297 3.46 -9.54 -16.75
N ARG A 298 4.62 -8.96 -16.45
CA ARG A 298 5.49 -9.42 -15.36
C ARG A 298 5.28 -8.57 -14.11
N CYS A 299 5.31 -9.24 -12.97
CA CYS A 299 5.45 -8.62 -11.66
C CYS A 299 6.89 -8.20 -11.43
N ASP A 300 7.22 -7.67 -10.26
CA ASP A 300 8.59 -7.26 -9.99
C ASP A 300 9.56 -8.46 -10.04
N ALA A 301 10.66 -8.27 -10.78
CA ALA A 301 11.56 -9.36 -11.14
C ALA A 301 12.40 -9.84 -9.97
N ASP A 302 12.67 -8.96 -8.99
CA ASP A 302 13.43 -9.28 -7.80
C ASP A 302 12.51 -9.80 -6.68
N LEU A 303 11.25 -9.34 -6.65
CA LEU A 303 10.28 -9.73 -5.63
C LEU A 303 9.72 -11.14 -5.83
N ALA A 304 9.36 -11.53 -7.06
CA ALA A 304 8.70 -12.81 -7.30
C ALA A 304 9.55 -14.03 -6.86
N PRO A 305 10.87 -14.11 -7.15
CA PRO A 305 11.72 -15.17 -6.62
C PRO A 305 11.81 -15.16 -5.10
N LEU A 306 11.86 -13.97 -4.48
CA LEU A 306 11.90 -13.83 -3.02
C LEU A 306 10.63 -14.38 -2.37
N ILE A 307 9.46 -14.02 -2.89
CA ILE A 307 8.18 -14.56 -2.40
C ILE A 307 8.16 -16.08 -2.51
N ALA A 308 8.59 -16.64 -3.65
CA ALA A 308 8.63 -18.08 -3.86
C ALA A 308 9.55 -18.79 -2.86
N GLU A 309 10.74 -18.23 -2.59
CA GLU A 309 11.70 -18.75 -1.60
C GLU A 309 11.10 -18.74 -0.18
N LEU A 310 10.50 -17.61 0.22
CA LEU A 310 9.92 -17.45 1.56
C LEU A 310 8.67 -18.31 1.76
N ALA A 311 7.83 -18.45 0.73
CA ALA A 311 6.66 -19.33 0.77
C ALA A 311 7.09 -20.81 0.86
N ALA A 312 8.12 -21.21 0.10
CA ALA A 312 8.64 -22.58 0.12
C ALA A 312 9.25 -22.96 1.49
N SER A 313 9.86 -22.00 2.19
CA SER A 313 10.38 -22.21 3.55
C SER A 313 9.31 -22.08 4.64
N GLY A 314 8.08 -21.67 4.30
CA GLY A 314 7.00 -21.43 5.25
C GLY A 314 7.16 -20.15 6.08
N ALA A 315 8.10 -19.27 5.72
CA ALA A 315 8.30 -17.99 6.38
C ALA A 315 7.14 -17.01 6.16
N ILE A 316 6.44 -17.15 5.03
CA ILE A 316 5.22 -16.42 4.69
C ILE A 316 4.18 -17.40 4.10
N PRO A 317 2.88 -17.02 4.05
CA PRO A 317 1.87 -17.83 3.38
C PRO A 317 2.20 -18.05 1.90
N ASP A 318 1.73 -19.15 1.30
CA ASP A 318 1.83 -19.36 -0.15
C ASP A 318 0.61 -18.72 -0.85
N PRO A 319 0.78 -17.66 -1.67
CA PRO A 319 -0.34 -16.96 -2.32
C PRO A 319 -1.19 -17.89 -3.19
N ARG A 320 -0.62 -18.98 -3.73
CA ARG A 320 -1.33 -19.92 -4.61
C ARG A 320 -2.49 -20.62 -3.91
N ARG A 321 -2.46 -20.71 -2.57
CA ARG A 321 -3.50 -21.34 -1.75
C ARG A 321 -4.75 -20.48 -1.57
N PHE A 322 -4.65 -19.18 -1.86
CA PHE A 322 -5.68 -18.18 -1.57
C PHE A 322 -6.34 -17.61 -2.83
N THR A 323 -6.10 -18.25 -3.98
CA THR A 323 -6.68 -17.80 -5.26
C THR A 323 -8.19 -18.06 -5.30
N MET A 324 -8.89 -17.26 -6.09
CA MET A 324 -10.30 -17.52 -6.39
C MET A 324 -10.49 -18.89 -7.04
N ASP A 325 -9.59 -19.30 -7.93
CA ASP A 325 -9.70 -20.59 -8.62
C ASP A 325 -9.58 -21.75 -7.63
N GLU A 326 -8.76 -21.64 -6.56
CA GLU A 326 -8.75 -22.64 -5.48
C GLU A 326 -9.98 -22.56 -4.56
N ALA A 327 -10.49 -21.36 -4.28
CA ALA A 327 -11.69 -21.19 -3.47
C ALA A 327 -12.96 -21.75 -4.16
N CYS A 328 -12.99 -21.73 -5.49
CA CYS A 328 -14.14 -22.13 -6.32
C CYS A 328 -14.13 -23.59 -6.78
N ARG A 329 -13.10 -24.37 -6.42
CA ARG A 329 -13.14 -25.84 -6.50
C ARG A 329 -14.04 -26.41 -5.41
#